data_AF-A0A2G4FAD5-F1
#
_entry.id   AF-A0A2G4FAD5-F1
#
_cell.length_a   1.000
_cell.length_b   1.000
_cell.length_c   1.000
_cell.angle_alpha   90.00
_cell.angle_beta   90.00
_cell.angle_gamma   90.00
#
_symmetry.space_group_name_H-M   'P 1'
#
loop_
_entity.id
_entity.type
_entity.pdbx_description
1 polymer ?
#
loop_
_entity_poly.entity_id
_entity_poly.type
_entity_poly.pdbx_seq_one_letter_code
_entity_poly.pdbx_strand_id
1 'polypeptide(L)'
;MHHSSEKLDWLSSVRGHPVNDILANAMLLFPFLLLGFGPSAAAGAGPAIGIFALLGHADVEWDWGPFRHVIASPVYHRWHHSKDPAAIDKNFASFLPLWDILFGTHYMPKGRKPEDFGIHEPVEHTVLGLLKHPFKPSSAGFGQNQTTPPPLPRQTPDKSTEPET
;
A
#
# COMPACT_ATOMS: atom_id res chain seq x y z
N MET A 1 -3.33 11.28 1.81
CA MET A 1 -4.73 11.00 2.22
C MET A 1 -5.03 9.52 2.22
N HIS A 2 -4.77 8.80 1.13
CA HIS A 2 -5.03 7.37 1.04
C HIS A 2 -4.28 6.56 2.12
N HIS A 3 -2.95 6.74 2.20
CA HIS A 3 -2.12 6.05 3.20
C HIS A 3 -2.22 6.67 4.60
N SER A 4 -3.02 7.70 4.83
CA SER A 4 -3.07 8.36 6.14
C SER A 4 -4.01 7.67 7.14
N SER A 5 -4.57 6.51 6.78
CA SER A 5 -5.50 5.80 7.67
C SER A 5 -4.71 5.02 8.73
N GLU A 6 -4.96 5.31 10.00
CA GLU A 6 -4.35 4.58 11.12
C GLU A 6 -5.06 3.25 11.42
N LYS A 7 -6.25 3.07 10.85
CA LYS A 7 -6.99 1.82 10.86
C LYS A 7 -7.31 1.47 9.42
N LEU A 8 -6.89 0.28 8.99
CA LEU A 8 -7.21 -0.22 7.66
C LEU A 8 -8.41 -1.15 7.74
N ASP A 9 -9.42 -0.76 6.98
CA ASP A 9 -10.60 -1.56 6.66
C ASP A 9 -10.96 -1.32 5.19
N TRP A 10 -11.98 -2.01 4.70
CA TRP A 10 -12.45 -1.86 3.33
C TRP A 10 -12.85 -0.41 2.97
N LEU A 11 -13.29 0.41 3.93
CA LEU A 11 -13.62 1.83 3.69
C LEU A 11 -12.37 2.69 3.47
N SER A 12 -11.21 2.26 3.98
CA SER A 12 -9.93 2.92 3.74
C SER A 12 -9.57 2.95 2.25
N SER A 13 -10.09 1.99 1.46
CA SER A 13 -9.93 1.95 0.01
C SER A 13 -10.54 3.16 -0.72
N VAL A 14 -11.57 3.80 -0.16
CA VAL A 14 -12.25 4.95 -0.80
C VAL A 14 -11.81 6.29 -0.23
N ARG A 15 -10.75 6.29 0.59
CA ARG A 15 -10.15 7.50 1.18
C ARG A 15 -9.25 8.21 0.15
N GLY A 16 -9.87 8.73 -0.90
CA GLY A 16 -9.22 9.45 -2.00
C GLY A 16 -9.63 10.92 -2.07
N HIS A 17 -8.85 11.72 -2.78
CA HIS A 17 -9.30 13.05 -3.19
C HIS A 17 -10.09 12.89 -4.50
N PRO A 18 -11.32 13.40 -4.64
CA PRO A 18 -12.16 13.14 -5.82
C PRO A 18 -11.50 13.50 -7.16
N VAL A 19 -10.72 14.60 -7.20
CA VAL A 19 -9.97 14.99 -8.40
C VAL A 19 -8.90 13.96 -8.78
N ASN A 20 -8.21 13.38 -7.78
CA ASN A 20 -7.22 12.34 -8.02
C ASN A 20 -7.90 11.08 -8.59
N ASP A 21 -9.03 10.70 -8.03
CA ASP A 21 -9.74 9.49 -8.45
C ASP A 21 -10.33 9.64 -9.86
N ILE A 22 -10.91 10.81 -10.18
CA ILE A 22 -11.38 11.11 -11.54
C ILE A 22 -10.23 11.06 -12.54
N LEU A 23 -9.09 11.68 -12.21
CA LEU A 23 -7.92 11.70 -13.10
C LEU A 23 -7.33 10.29 -13.29
N ALA A 24 -7.17 9.53 -12.22
CA ALA A 24 -6.67 8.16 -12.27
C ALA A 24 -7.58 7.25 -13.11
N ASN A 25 -8.90 7.35 -12.93
CA ASN A 25 -9.87 6.59 -13.74
C ASN A 25 -9.87 7.05 -15.21
N ALA A 26 -9.75 8.35 -15.48
CA ALA A 26 -9.64 8.85 -16.84
C ALA A 26 -8.37 8.33 -17.53
N MET A 27 -7.23 8.33 -16.83
CA MET A 27 -5.97 7.77 -17.33
C MET A 27 -6.06 6.26 -17.57
N LEU A 28 -6.80 5.53 -16.72
CA LEU A 28 -7.02 4.11 -16.90
C LEU A 28 -7.90 3.82 -18.12
N LEU A 29 -8.98 4.59 -18.32
CA LEU A 29 -9.95 4.39 -19.41
C LEU A 29 -9.47 4.91 -20.76
N PHE A 30 -8.64 5.95 -20.78
CA PHE A 30 -8.23 6.64 -22.00
C PHE A 30 -7.57 5.70 -23.03
N PRO A 31 -6.63 4.79 -22.66
CA PRO A 31 -6.08 3.80 -23.59
C PRO A 31 -7.13 2.84 -24.16
N PHE A 32 -8.13 2.42 -23.37
CA PHE A 32 -9.20 1.53 -23.86
C PHE A 32 -10.04 2.23 -24.92
N LEU A 33 -10.36 3.51 -24.72
CA LEU A 33 -11.10 4.30 -25.71
C LEU A 33 -10.28 4.48 -27.00
N LEU A 34 -8.97 4.72 -26.90
CA LEU A 34 -8.08 4.82 -28.06
C LEU A 34 -7.99 3.52 -28.86
N LEU A 35 -8.08 2.37 -28.18
CA LEU A 35 -8.10 1.05 -28.81
C LEU A 35 -9.48 0.67 -29.39
N GLY A 36 -10.47 1.57 -29.33
CA GLY A 36 -11.81 1.38 -29.90
C GLY A 36 -12.77 0.58 -29.03
N PHE A 37 -12.44 0.33 -27.76
CA PHE A 37 -13.37 -0.33 -26.83
C PHE A 37 -14.52 0.61 -26.48
N GLY A 38 -15.75 0.09 -26.56
CA GLY A 38 -16.95 0.82 -26.15
C GLY A 38 -17.03 0.98 -24.61
N PRO A 39 -17.76 2.00 -24.11
CA PRO A 39 -17.94 2.23 -22.67
C PRO A 39 -18.51 1.02 -21.91
N SER A 40 -19.28 0.16 -22.58
CA SER A 40 -19.85 -1.06 -22.01
C SER A 40 -18.78 -2.10 -21.63
N ALA A 41 -17.65 -2.15 -22.33
CA ALA A 41 -16.54 -3.05 -22.00
C ALA A 41 -15.89 -2.65 -20.67
N ALA A 42 -15.69 -1.35 -20.46
CA ALA A 42 -15.19 -0.81 -19.20
C ALA A 42 -16.19 -0.98 -18.04
N ALA A 43 -17.50 -0.83 -18.32
CA ALA A 43 -18.56 -0.99 -17.33
C ALA A 43 -18.61 -2.40 -16.72
N GLY A 44 -18.19 -3.43 -17.46
CA GLY A 44 -18.11 -4.81 -16.94
C GLY A 44 -16.95 -5.04 -15.98
N ALA A 45 -15.78 -4.45 -16.24
CA ALA A 45 -14.58 -4.65 -15.42
C ALA A 45 -14.55 -3.78 -14.15
N GLY A 46 -15.15 -2.59 -14.20
CA GLY A 46 -15.13 -1.61 -13.10
C GLY A 46 -15.55 -2.17 -11.74
N PRO A 47 -16.73 -2.81 -11.61
CA PRO A 47 -17.17 -3.40 -10.34
C PRO A 47 -16.21 -4.47 -9.80
N ALA A 48 -15.65 -5.32 -10.67
CA ALA A 48 -14.70 -6.35 -10.25
C ALA A 48 -13.40 -5.73 -9.71
N ILE A 49 -12.88 -4.70 -10.38
CA ILE A 49 -11.71 -3.93 -9.92
C ILE A 49 -12.02 -3.23 -8.59
N GLY A 50 -13.20 -2.61 -8.47
CA GLY A 50 -13.63 -1.94 -7.25
C GLY A 50 -13.74 -2.90 -6.06
N ILE A 51 -14.36 -4.06 -6.26
CA ILE A 51 -14.45 -5.10 -5.22
C ILE A 51 -13.04 -5.59 -4.83
N PHE A 52 -12.15 -5.78 -5.80
CA PHE A 52 -10.79 -6.18 -5.52
C PHE A 52 -10.03 -5.12 -4.71
N ALA A 53 -10.19 -3.83 -5.03
CA ALA A 53 -9.60 -2.73 -4.27
C ALA A 53 -10.14 -2.66 -2.83
N LEU A 54 -11.45 -2.81 -2.65
CA LEU A 54 -12.07 -2.90 -1.31
C LEU A 54 -11.51 -4.09 -0.51
N LEU A 55 -11.41 -5.25 -1.15
CA LEU A 55 -10.88 -6.46 -0.54
C LEU A 55 -9.42 -6.29 -0.12
N GLY A 56 -8.59 -5.64 -0.93
CA GLY A 56 -7.19 -5.36 -0.61
C GLY A 56 -7.00 -4.59 0.70
N HIS A 57 -7.97 -3.76 1.09
CA HIS A 57 -7.90 -3.01 2.35
C HIS A 57 -8.66 -3.68 3.51
N ALA A 58 -9.39 -4.76 3.25
CA ALA A 58 -10.20 -5.42 4.26
C ALA A 58 -9.35 -5.89 5.45
N ASP A 59 -9.89 -5.74 6.66
CA ASP A 59 -9.25 -6.19 7.90
C ASP A 59 -9.42 -7.71 8.07
N VAL A 60 -8.81 -8.46 7.15
CA VAL A 60 -8.79 -9.93 7.13
C VAL A 60 -7.37 -10.42 6.92
N GLU A 61 -7.06 -11.59 7.49
CA GLU A 61 -5.70 -12.16 7.48
C GLU A 61 -5.42 -13.04 6.25
N TRP A 62 -6.06 -12.75 5.13
CA TRP A 62 -5.93 -13.55 3.93
C TRP A 62 -4.62 -13.23 3.22
N ASP A 63 -3.72 -14.22 3.13
CA ASP A 63 -2.43 -14.10 2.44
C ASP A 63 -2.36 -14.89 1.12
N TRP A 64 -3.45 -15.58 0.75
CA TRP A 64 -3.57 -16.48 -0.41
C TRP A 64 -2.66 -17.72 -0.42
N GLY A 65 -1.97 -18.03 0.68
CA GLY A 65 -1.20 -19.28 0.78
C GLY A 65 -0.15 -19.40 -0.34
N PRO A 66 -0.21 -20.45 -1.18
CA PRO A 66 0.69 -20.60 -2.34
C PRO A 66 0.60 -19.47 -3.38
N PHE A 67 -0.54 -18.79 -3.48
CA PHE A 67 -0.78 -17.75 -4.49
C PHE A 67 -0.37 -16.33 -4.04
N ARG A 68 0.24 -16.20 -2.86
CA ARG A 68 0.66 -14.91 -2.26
C ARG A 68 1.56 -14.05 -3.15
N HIS A 69 2.25 -14.67 -4.11
CA HIS A 69 3.20 -14.03 -5.02
C HIS A 69 2.61 -13.75 -6.42
N VAL A 70 1.38 -14.18 -6.68
CA VAL A 70 0.72 -14.05 -7.98
C VAL A 70 -0.36 -12.98 -7.93
N ILE A 71 -1.18 -12.99 -6.88
CA ILE A 71 -2.30 -12.06 -6.70
C ILE A 71 -2.08 -11.30 -5.39
N ALA A 72 -2.30 -9.99 -5.41
CA ALA A 72 -2.22 -9.17 -4.21
C ALA A 72 -3.30 -9.60 -3.21
N SER A 73 -2.90 -9.76 -1.95
CA SER A 73 -3.77 -10.17 -0.85
C SER A 73 -4.09 -9.01 0.08
N PRO A 74 -5.15 -9.13 0.90
CA PRO A 74 -5.39 -8.16 1.98
C PRO A 74 -4.15 -7.96 2.85
N VAL A 75 -3.45 -9.04 3.23
CA VAL A 75 -2.21 -8.95 4.01
C VAL A 75 -1.09 -8.22 3.23
N TYR A 76 -0.93 -8.53 1.94
CA TYR A 76 0.07 -7.89 1.07
C TYR A 76 -0.12 -6.38 0.98
N HIS A 77 -1.36 -5.95 0.75
CA HIS A 77 -1.69 -4.54 0.60
C HIS A 77 -1.70 -3.80 1.95
N ARG A 78 -2.05 -4.46 3.05
CA ARG A 78 -1.85 -3.89 4.39
C ARG A 78 -0.38 -3.66 4.72
N TRP A 79 0.54 -4.50 4.24
CA TRP A 79 1.98 -4.22 4.37
C TRP A 79 2.40 -2.95 3.61
N HIS A 80 1.83 -2.69 2.43
CA HIS A 80 2.07 -1.45 1.69
C HIS A 80 1.68 -0.18 2.49
N HIS A 81 0.59 -0.27 3.25
CA HIS A 81 0.11 0.83 4.10
C HIS A 81 0.77 0.87 5.50
N SER A 82 1.70 -0.04 5.80
CA SER A 82 2.29 -0.13 7.13
C SER A 82 3.32 0.97 7.37
N LYS A 83 3.34 1.50 8.59
CA LYS A 83 4.39 2.41 9.10
C LYS A 83 5.66 1.70 9.54
N ASP A 84 5.70 0.36 9.51
CA ASP A 84 6.91 -0.39 9.83
C ASP A 84 8.06 0.07 8.91
N PRO A 85 9.20 0.55 9.46
CA PRO A 85 10.34 0.98 8.65
C PRO A 85 10.81 -0.05 7.61
N ALA A 86 10.61 -1.35 7.87
CA ALA A 86 10.95 -2.41 6.92
C ALA A 86 9.95 -2.57 5.76
N ALA A 87 8.74 -2.02 5.91
CA ALA A 87 7.66 -2.06 4.92
C ALA A 87 7.55 -0.80 4.06
N ILE A 88 8.30 0.27 4.41
CA ILE A 88 8.36 1.50 3.62
C ILE A 88 8.92 1.21 2.22
N ASP A 89 8.30 1.81 1.21
CA ASP A 89 8.65 1.62 -0.20
C ASP A 89 8.60 0.16 -0.66
N LYS A 90 7.56 -0.57 -0.20
CA LYS A 90 7.28 -1.96 -0.58
C LYS A 90 5.87 -2.13 -1.14
N ASN A 91 5.69 -3.24 -1.87
CA ASN A 91 4.39 -3.75 -2.32
C ASN A 91 3.56 -2.75 -3.14
N PHE A 92 4.15 -2.17 -4.20
CA PHE A 92 3.52 -1.14 -5.02
C PHE A 92 2.42 -1.67 -5.96
N ALA A 93 2.50 -2.93 -6.37
CA ALA A 93 1.56 -3.50 -7.33
C ALA A 93 0.18 -3.73 -6.70
N SER A 94 -0.83 -3.12 -7.31
CA SER A 94 -2.21 -3.27 -6.83
C SER A 94 -2.82 -4.64 -7.13
N PHE A 95 -2.31 -5.41 -8.09
CA PHE A 95 -2.89 -6.71 -8.48
C PHE A 95 -1.88 -7.84 -8.58
N LEU A 96 -0.72 -7.62 -9.21
CA LEU A 96 0.30 -8.65 -9.45
C LEU A 96 1.58 -8.36 -8.65
N PRO A 97 1.76 -8.94 -7.44
CA PRO A 97 3.01 -8.88 -6.67
C PRO A 97 4.26 -9.32 -7.44
N LEU A 98 4.08 -10.05 -8.55
CA LEU A 98 5.15 -10.38 -9.48
C LEU A 98 6.01 -9.17 -9.88
N TRP A 99 5.39 -8.00 -10.07
CA TRP A 99 6.15 -6.78 -10.39
C TRP A 99 7.06 -6.37 -9.24
N ASP A 100 6.57 -6.39 -8.01
CA ASP A 100 7.39 -6.11 -6.83
C ASP A 100 8.49 -7.14 -6.60
N ILE A 101 8.27 -8.39 -6.98
CA ILE A 101 9.32 -9.42 -6.94
C ILE A 101 10.40 -9.10 -7.98
N LEU A 102 10.00 -8.76 -9.21
CA LEU A 102 10.91 -8.43 -10.30
C LEU A 102 11.77 -7.21 -9.99
N PHE A 103 11.20 -6.21 -9.32
CA PHE A 103 11.87 -4.95 -8.98
C PHE A 103 12.44 -4.89 -7.55
N GLY A 104 12.35 -5.98 -6.77
CA GLY A 104 12.94 -6.07 -5.43
C GLY A 104 12.22 -5.28 -4.33
N THR A 105 10.94 -4.96 -4.54
CA THR A 105 10.09 -4.18 -3.63
C THR A 105 9.05 -5.06 -2.91
N HIS A 106 9.06 -6.37 -3.12
CA HIS A 106 8.14 -7.30 -2.46
C HIS A 106 8.52 -7.55 -0.99
N TYR A 107 7.55 -7.41 -0.08
CA TYR A 107 7.71 -7.58 1.36
C TYR A 107 6.52 -8.33 1.99
N MET A 108 6.80 -9.52 2.52
CA MET A 108 5.83 -10.42 3.17
C MET A 108 6.58 -11.28 4.23
N PRO A 109 7.00 -10.69 5.36
CA PRO A 109 7.78 -11.39 6.37
C PRO A 109 6.98 -12.56 6.97
N LYS A 110 7.65 -13.69 7.21
CA LYS A 110 7.03 -14.86 7.85
C LYS A 110 6.76 -14.58 9.32
N GLY A 111 5.58 -14.99 9.80
CA GLY A 111 5.21 -14.91 11.22
C GLY A 111 4.96 -13.51 11.76
N ARG A 112 4.95 -12.49 10.89
CA ARG A 112 4.63 -11.10 11.26
C ARG A 112 3.39 -10.64 10.51
N LYS A 113 2.64 -9.73 11.12
CA LYS A 113 1.47 -9.10 10.53
C LYS A 113 1.64 -7.57 10.58
N PRO A 114 1.05 -6.83 9.63
CA PRO A 114 1.04 -5.39 9.69
C PRO A 114 0.02 -4.93 10.74
N GLU A 115 0.51 -4.19 11.75
CA GLU A 115 -0.28 -3.75 12.91
C GLU A 115 -0.33 -2.23 13.05
N ASP A 116 0.66 -1.51 12.50
CA ASP A 116 0.74 -0.06 12.55
C ASP A 116 0.64 0.55 11.15
N PHE A 117 -0.28 1.51 10.99
CA PHE A 117 -0.71 2.08 9.71
C PHE A 117 -0.78 3.61 9.76
N GLY A 118 -0.77 4.23 8.59
CA GLY A 118 -0.89 5.67 8.42
C GLY A 118 0.38 6.27 7.83
N ILE A 119 0.59 7.57 8.06
CA ILE A 119 1.83 8.27 7.73
C ILE A 119 2.45 8.95 8.96
N HIS A 120 3.72 9.34 8.89
CA HIS A 120 4.41 10.01 9.99
C HIS A 120 4.08 11.50 10.09
N GLU A 121 3.58 12.09 9.00
CA GLU A 121 3.20 13.49 8.94
C GLU A 121 1.84 13.73 9.62
N PRO A 122 1.64 14.90 10.27
CA PRO A 122 0.34 15.29 10.77
C PRO A 122 -0.68 15.39 9.62
N VAL A 123 -1.83 14.74 9.76
CA VAL A 123 -2.92 14.79 8.77
C VAL A 123 -4.19 15.31 9.41
N GLU A 124 -4.94 16.11 8.65
CA GLU A 124 -6.29 16.55 9.02
C GLU A 124 -7.25 15.36 9.10
N HIS A 125 -8.11 15.34 10.12
CA HIS A 125 -9.09 14.26 10.29
C HIS A 125 -10.51 14.64 9.81
N THR A 126 -10.71 15.88 9.35
CA THR A 126 -11.98 16.33 8.78
C THR A 126 -12.02 16.14 7.28
N VAL A 127 -13.18 15.78 6.72
CA VAL A 127 -13.38 15.66 5.26
C VAL A 127 -12.97 16.95 4.54
N LEU A 128 -13.41 18.09 5.06
CA LEU A 128 -13.07 19.38 4.47
C LEU A 128 -11.57 19.70 4.58
N GLY A 129 -10.93 19.35 5.70
CA GLY A 129 -9.50 19.51 5.90
C GLY A 129 -8.68 18.67 4.92
N LEU A 130 -9.09 17.41 4.73
CA LEU A 130 -8.50 16.51 3.72
C LEU A 130 -8.69 17.05 2.31
N LEU A 131 -9.90 17.45 1.91
CA LEU A 131 -10.15 18.01 0.57
C LEU A 131 -9.33 19.28 0.28
N LYS A 132 -9.07 20.11 1.30
CA LYS A 132 -8.25 21.32 1.17
C LYS A 132 -6.75 21.04 1.25
N HIS A 133 -6.33 19.88 1.74
CA HIS A 133 -4.94 19.56 2.00
C HIS A 133 -4.00 19.74 0.79
N PRO A 134 -4.37 19.37 -0.46
CA PRO A 134 -3.49 19.56 -1.62
C PRO A 134 -3.20 21.04 -1.95
N PHE A 135 -4.01 21.96 -1.45
CA PHE A 135 -3.90 23.40 -1.69
C PHE A 135 -3.24 24.15 -0.53
N LYS A 136 -2.91 23.46 0.57
CA LYS A 136 -2.12 24.05 1.65
C LYS A 136 -0.65 24.11 1.22
N PRO A 137 0.08 25.19 1.54
CA PRO A 137 1.52 25.24 1.31
C PRO A 137 2.19 24.07 2.02
N SER A 138 2.97 23.26 1.29
CA SER A 138 3.77 22.21 1.92
C SER A 138 4.83 22.87 2.81
N SER A 139 4.73 22.69 4.12
CA SER A 139 5.80 23.04 5.05
C SER A 139 6.97 22.04 4.99
N ALA A 140 6.79 20.91 4.31
CA ALA A 140 7.87 19.99 3.99
C ALA A 140 8.58 20.49 2.73
N GLY A 141 9.73 21.13 2.92
CA GLY A 141 10.69 21.36 1.84
C GLY A 141 11.14 20.01 1.28
N PHE A 142 11.29 19.93 -0.03
CA PHE A 142 12.00 18.83 -0.68
C PHE A 142 13.41 18.73 -0.06
N GLY A 143 13.68 17.65 0.70
CA GLY A 143 15.06 17.22 1.00
C GLY A 143 15.57 17.35 2.44
N GLN A 144 14.76 17.48 3.49
CA GLN A 144 15.27 17.49 4.87
C GLN A 144 14.37 16.65 5.80
N ASN A 145 14.75 15.38 5.99
CA ASN A 145 14.45 14.48 7.12
C ASN A 145 14.33 13.01 6.67
N GLN A 146 15.32 12.51 5.94
CA GLN A 146 15.66 11.10 6.08
C GLN A 146 16.44 10.97 7.39
N THR A 147 15.74 10.78 8.50
CA THR A 147 16.39 10.25 9.70
C THR A 147 16.88 8.86 9.35
N THR A 148 18.20 8.70 9.26
CA THR A 148 18.88 7.42 9.11
C THR A 148 18.23 6.41 10.07
N PRO A 149 17.72 5.26 9.59
CA PRO A 149 17.17 4.26 10.50
C PRO A 149 18.25 3.85 11.51
N PRO A 150 17.88 3.61 12.78
CA PRO A 150 18.84 3.18 13.79
C PRO A 150 19.52 1.88 13.32
N PRO A 151 20.83 1.72 13.57
CA PRO A 151 21.54 0.51 13.17
C PRO A 151 20.85 -0.72 13.75
N LEU A 152 20.68 -1.75 12.91
CA LEU A 152 20.08 -3.01 13.32
C LEU A 152 20.75 -3.51 14.62
N PRO A 153 19.97 -4.06 15.57
CA PRO A 153 20.53 -4.68 16.76
C PRO A 153 21.59 -5.69 16.34
N ARG A 154 22.79 -5.58 16.92
CA ARG A 154 23.84 -6.59 16.75
C ARG A 154 23.23 -7.93 17.16
N GLN A 155 23.14 -8.87 16.22
CA GLN A 155 22.87 -10.26 16.55
C GLN A 155 24.00 -10.71 17.47
N THR A 156 23.67 -10.96 18.74
CA THR A 156 24.56 -11.68 19.64
C THR A 156 24.80 -13.05 19.04
N PRO A 157 26.06 -13.52 18.92
CA PRO A 157 26.34 -14.86 18.46
C PRO A 157 25.54 -15.87 19.29
N ASP A 158 24.84 -16.75 18.58
CA ASP A 158 24.15 -17.87 19.19
C ASP A 158 25.17 -18.75 19.94
N LYS A 159 25.04 -18.82 21.26
CA LYS A 159 25.90 -19.65 22.12
C LYS A 159 25.57 -21.15 22.02
N SER A 160 24.70 -21.58 21.10
CA SER A 160 24.33 -22.98 20.95
C SER A 160 25.35 -23.86 20.20
N THR A 161 26.54 -23.34 19.86
CA THR A 161 27.57 -24.09 19.10
C THR A 161 28.93 -24.17 19.81
N GLU A 162 28.95 -24.31 21.14
CA GLU A 162 30.11 -24.89 21.82
C GLU A 162 29.99 -26.43 21.80
N PRO A 163 30.93 -27.17 21.19
CA PRO A 163 31.00 -28.61 21.40
C PRO A 163 31.50 -28.87 22.82
N GLU A 164 30.76 -29.65 23.59
CA GLU A 164 31.32 -30.32 24.76
C GLU A 164 32.41 -31.29 24.26
N THR A 165 33.68 -30.89 24.37
CA THR A 165 34.88 -31.70 24.73
C THR A 165 36.13 -30.84 24.69
#